data_AF-A0AAQ3JXP4-F1
#
_entry.id   AF-A0AAQ3JXP4-F1
#
_cell.length_a   1.000
_cell.length_b   1.000
_cell.length_c   1.000
_cell.angle_alpha   90.00
_cell.angle_beta   90.00
_cell.angle_gamma   90.00
#
_symmetry.space_group_name_H-M   'P 1'
#
loop_
_entity.id
_entity.type
_entity.pdbx_description
1 polymer ?
#
loop_
_entity_poly.entity_id
_entity_poly.type
_entity_poly.pdbx_seq_one_letter_code
_entity_poly.pdbx_strand_id
1 'polypeptide(L)'
;MRSEERARRFAMFKNNLSWERHHQLLDPTAVHVVTQFSDLTPAEFRRTYLGLRGQRQAFSSSSHEAPILPTNDLPENFDWRDHGAVTEVKNQGSCGSCWSFSTAGALEGANFLATDKLVSLSEQQLVDCDHEV
;
A
#
# COMPACT_ATOMS: atom_id res chain seq x y z
N MET A 1 2.24 -25.48 -13.94
CA MET A 1 2.38 -24.32 -14.85
C MET A 1 2.71 -24.85 -16.24
N ARG A 2 1.99 -24.45 -17.30
CA ARG A 2 2.28 -24.89 -18.68
C ARG A 2 3.68 -24.40 -19.11
N SER A 3 4.41 -25.17 -19.91
CA SER A 3 5.79 -24.87 -20.33
C SER A 3 5.94 -23.49 -21.00
N GLU A 4 4.96 -23.10 -21.82
CA GLU A 4 4.93 -21.81 -22.51
C GLU A 4 4.84 -20.62 -21.53
N GLU A 5 3.98 -20.71 -20.51
CA GLU A 5 3.85 -19.63 -19.51
C GLU A 5 5.12 -19.49 -18.68
N ARG A 6 5.77 -20.61 -18.34
CA ARG A 6 7.07 -20.57 -17.64
C ARG A 6 8.13 -19.87 -18.48
N ALA A 7 8.20 -20.15 -19.78
CA ALA A 7 9.13 -19.49 -20.69
C ALA A 7 8.85 -17.98 -20.80
N ARG A 8 7.56 -17.61 -20.90
CA ARG A 8 7.11 -16.21 -20.95
C ARG A 8 7.49 -15.44 -19.68
N ARG A 9 7.19 -15.99 -18.49
CA ARG A 9 7.54 -15.40 -17.19
C ARG A 9 9.04 -15.28 -17.00
N PHE A 10 9.81 -16.29 -17.40
CA PHE A 10 11.26 -16.24 -17.34
C PHE A 10 11.85 -15.13 -18.23
N ALA A 11 11.28 -14.89 -19.41
CA ALA A 11 11.70 -13.78 -20.26
C ALA A 11 11.43 -12.42 -19.60
N MET A 12 10.26 -12.25 -18.97
CA MET A 12 9.92 -11.03 -18.21
C MET A 12 10.87 -10.81 -17.03
N PHE A 13 11.13 -11.87 -16.27
CA PHE A 13 12.06 -11.84 -15.15
C PHE A 13 13.45 -11.36 -15.55
N LYS A 14 14.01 -11.90 -16.65
CA LYS A 14 15.31 -11.45 -17.16
C LYS A 14 15.32 -9.97 -17.56
N ASN A 15 14.24 -9.49 -18.19
CA ASN A 15 14.12 -8.09 -18.58
C ASN A 15 14.04 -7.19 -17.34
N ASN A 16 13.27 -7.57 -16.33
CA ASN A 16 13.12 -6.82 -15.10
C ASN A 16 14.42 -6.79 -14.27
N LEU A 17 15.22 -7.86 -14.26
CA LEU A 17 16.57 -7.85 -13.66
C LEU A 17 17.55 -6.91 -14.36
N SER A 18 17.39 -6.70 -15.67
CA SER A 18 18.20 -5.70 -16.38
C SER A 18 17.78 -4.28 -16.00
N TRP A 19 16.48 -4.06 -15.78
CA TRP A 19 15.93 -2.77 -15.39
C TRP A 19 16.26 -2.41 -13.94
N GLU A 20 16.18 -3.37 -13.03
CA GLU A 20 16.60 -3.26 -11.63
C GLU A 20 18.06 -2.79 -11.51
N ARG A 21 18.99 -3.49 -12.18
CA ARG A 21 20.41 -3.08 -12.19
C ARG A 21 20.63 -1.69 -12.75
N HIS A 22 19.85 -1.28 -13.76
CA HIS A 22 19.95 0.07 -14.30
C HIS A 22 19.48 1.12 -13.29
N HIS A 23 18.37 0.88 -12.58
CA HIS A 23 17.86 1.80 -11.57
C HIS A 23 18.75 1.89 -10.33
N GLN A 24 19.36 0.78 -9.92
CA GLN A 24 20.34 0.78 -8.83
C GLN A 24 21.54 1.73 -9.08
N LEU A 25 21.92 1.91 -10.35
CA LEU A 25 22.98 2.83 -10.76
C LEU A 25 22.53 4.30 -10.77
N LEU A 26 21.23 4.57 -10.93
CA LEU A 26 20.68 5.92 -10.98
C LEU A 26 20.44 6.49 -9.57
N ASP A 27 20.04 5.64 -8.63
CA ASP A 27 19.81 6.04 -7.25
C ASP A 27 20.47 5.03 -6.29
N PRO A 28 21.66 5.37 -5.74
CA PRO A 28 22.34 4.50 -4.79
C PRO A 28 21.68 4.50 -3.40
N THR A 29 20.69 5.37 -3.14
CA THR A 29 20.00 5.43 -1.85
C THR A 29 18.88 4.40 -1.73
N ALA A 30 18.35 3.91 -2.85
CA ALA A 30 17.40 2.81 -2.91
C ALA A 30 18.11 1.50 -3.22
N VAL A 31 17.63 0.39 -2.64
CA VAL A 31 18.10 -0.97 -2.99
C VAL A 31 17.00 -1.68 -3.77
N HIS A 32 17.28 -2.02 -5.02
CA HIS A 32 16.36 -2.76 -5.87
C HIS A 32 16.71 -4.27 -5.87
N VAL A 33 15.74 -5.12 -5.56
CA VAL A 33 15.94 -6.57 -5.47
C VAL A 33 14.80 -7.36 -6.13
N VAL A 34 14.99 -8.67 -6.26
CA VAL A 34 13.93 -9.58 -6.69
C VAL A 34 12.81 -9.61 -5.66
N THR A 35 11.57 -9.45 -6.14
CA THR A 35 10.34 -9.52 -5.34
C THR A 35 9.32 -10.45 -6.01
N GLN A 36 8.17 -10.65 -5.36
CA GLN A 36 7.05 -11.41 -5.93
C GLN A 36 6.50 -10.85 -7.24
N PHE A 37 6.91 -9.64 -7.64
CA PHE A 37 6.46 -8.96 -8.86
C PHE A 37 7.48 -9.00 -10.00
N SER A 38 8.66 -9.61 -9.78
CA SER A 38 9.77 -9.54 -10.72
C SER A 38 9.52 -10.24 -12.06
N ASP A 39 8.48 -11.05 -12.21
CA ASP A 39 8.11 -11.71 -13.47
C ASP A 39 6.87 -11.08 -14.14
N LEU A 40 6.44 -9.92 -13.68
CA LEU A 40 5.30 -9.18 -14.22
C LEU A 40 5.73 -8.06 -15.14
N THR A 41 4.95 -7.82 -16.18
CA THR A 41 5.05 -6.55 -16.93
C THR A 41 4.39 -5.41 -16.14
N PRO A 42 4.76 -4.13 -16.40
CA PRO A 42 4.07 -2.99 -15.79
C PRO A 42 2.55 -2.99 -16.03
N ALA A 43 2.09 -3.46 -17.20
CA ALA A 43 0.68 -3.55 -17.52
C ALA A 43 -0.04 -4.66 -16.72
N GLU A 44 0.59 -5.81 -16.52
CA GLU A 44 0.06 -6.89 -15.67
C GLU A 44 0.01 -6.45 -14.20
N PHE A 45 1.07 -5.81 -13.70
CA PHE A 45 1.10 -5.28 -12.35
C PHE A 45 -0.02 -4.25 -12.14
N ARG A 46 -0.14 -3.28 -13.04
CA ARG A 46 -1.19 -2.24 -13.00
C ARG A 46 -2.59 -2.84 -12.99
N ARG A 47 -2.87 -3.82 -13.86
CA ARG A 47 -4.21 -4.41 -13.96
C ARG A 47 -4.59 -5.24 -12.73
N THR A 48 -3.61 -5.79 -12.03
CA THR A 48 -3.83 -6.81 -10.99
C THR A 48 -3.76 -6.22 -9.58
N TYR A 49 -2.79 -5.32 -9.32
CA TYR A 49 -2.49 -4.82 -7.98
C TYR A 49 -2.89 -3.37 -7.76
N LEU A 50 -3.11 -2.60 -8.84
CA LEU A 50 -3.67 -1.27 -8.75
C LEU A 50 -5.17 -1.35 -9.04
N GLY A 51 -5.99 -0.61 -8.31
CA GLY A 51 -7.44 -0.71 -8.50
C GLY A 51 -8.27 0.40 -7.89
N LEU A 52 -7.66 1.49 -7.45
CA LEU A 52 -8.41 2.69 -7.08
C LEU A 52 -9.14 3.21 -8.33
N ARG A 53 -10.42 2.87 -8.45
CA ARG A 53 -11.33 3.40 -9.46
C ARG A 53 -12.02 4.62 -8.87
N GLY A 54 -11.28 5.71 -8.70
CA GLY A 54 -11.87 6.93 -8.16
C GLY A 54 -12.73 7.64 -9.22
N GLN A 55 -14.03 7.76 -8.98
CA GLN A 55 -14.63 9.06 -9.24
C GLN A 55 -14.01 10.04 -8.23
N ARG A 56 -13.58 11.21 -8.70
CA ARG A 56 -13.19 12.29 -7.78
C ARG A 56 -14.48 12.76 -7.12
N GLN A 57 -14.86 12.15 -6.01
CA GLN A 57 -15.87 12.75 -5.16
C GLN A 57 -15.28 14.04 -4.63
N ALA A 58 -15.93 15.16 -4.97
CA ALA A 58 -15.61 16.43 -4.36
C ALA A 58 -15.79 16.25 -2.85
N PHE A 59 -14.75 16.56 -2.07
CA PHE A 59 -14.85 16.58 -0.62
C PHE A 59 -16.11 17.38 -0.25
N SER A 60 -16.97 16.76 0.56
CA SER A 60 -18.18 17.43 1.05
C SER A 60 -17.79 18.77 1.66
N SER A 61 -18.52 19.83 1.31
CA SER A 61 -18.35 21.16 1.93
C SER A 61 -18.60 21.16 3.45
N SER A 62 -19.05 20.03 4.01
CA SER A 62 -19.26 19.81 5.45
C SER A 62 -18.05 19.23 6.19
N SER A 63 -16.94 18.91 5.53
CA SER A 63 -15.72 18.48 6.22
C SER A 63 -15.13 19.66 7.00
N HIS A 64 -14.99 19.50 8.32
CA HIS A 64 -14.32 20.50 9.14
C HIS A 64 -12.84 20.53 8.78
N GLU A 65 -12.32 21.73 8.56
CA GLU A 65 -10.89 21.91 8.36
C GLU A 65 -10.16 21.51 9.65
N ALA A 66 -9.12 20.68 9.50
CA ALA A 66 -8.31 20.27 10.63
C ALA A 66 -7.61 21.51 11.22
N PRO A 67 -7.56 21.66 12.56
CA PRO A 67 -6.86 22.79 13.17
C PRO A 67 -5.37 22.73 12.84
N ILE A 68 -4.77 23.88 12.58
CA ILE A 68 -3.31 23.98 12.41
C ILE A 68 -2.67 23.81 13.79
N LEU A 69 -1.89 22.74 13.95
CA LEU A 69 -1.17 22.43 15.18
C LEU A 69 0.25 23.03 15.14
N PRO A 70 0.82 23.42 16.29
CA PRO A 70 2.20 23.88 16.37
C PRO A 70 3.18 22.74 16.02
N THR A 71 4.25 23.08 15.29
CA THR A 71 5.25 22.12 14.79
C THR A 71 6.65 22.38 15.33
N ASN A 72 6.79 23.26 16.32
CA ASN A 72 8.09 23.77 16.80
C ASN A 72 8.93 22.71 17.55
N ASP A 73 8.29 21.72 18.17
CA ASP A 73 8.92 20.74 19.08
C ASP A 73 8.69 19.29 18.62
N LEU A 74 8.63 19.06 17.31
CA LEU A 74 8.49 17.71 16.77
C LEU A 74 9.82 16.94 16.84
N PRO A 75 9.79 15.64 17.13
CA PRO A 75 10.99 14.82 17.09
C PRO A 75 11.55 14.73 15.66
N GLU A 76 12.87 14.59 15.54
CA GLU A 76 13.55 14.43 14.25
C GLU A 76 13.10 13.15 13.52
N ASN A 77 12.82 12.09 14.29
CA ASN A 77 12.35 10.80 13.79
C ASN A 77 11.19 10.31 14.66
N PHE A 78 10.18 9.73 14.03
CA PHE A 78 9.01 9.21 14.73
C PHE A 78 8.44 8.00 13.98
N ASP A 79 8.15 6.93 14.72
CA ASP A 79 7.61 5.69 14.16
C ASP A 79 6.55 5.09 15.09
N TRP A 80 5.30 5.05 14.63
CA TRP A 80 4.18 4.46 15.38
C TRP A 80 4.36 2.97 15.69
N ARG A 81 5.21 2.26 14.96
CA ARG A 81 5.53 0.85 15.23
C ARG A 81 6.24 0.68 16.57
N ASP A 82 7.13 1.60 16.92
CA ASP A 82 7.86 1.59 18.18
C ASP A 82 6.93 1.82 19.39
N HIS A 83 5.72 2.32 19.13
CA HIS A 83 4.69 2.56 20.13
C HIS A 83 3.59 1.50 20.14
N GLY A 84 3.68 0.45 19.33
CA GLY A 84 2.68 -0.63 19.28
C GLY A 84 1.36 -0.24 18.61
N ALA A 85 1.32 0.88 17.87
CA ALA A 85 0.10 1.41 17.26
C ALA A 85 -0.12 0.93 15.81
N VAL A 86 0.61 -0.09 15.36
CA VAL A 86 0.59 -0.58 13.98
C VAL A 86 0.52 -2.10 13.99
N THR A 87 -0.42 -2.67 13.23
CA THR A 87 -0.54 -4.12 13.06
C THR A 87 0.52 -4.65 12.08
N GLU A 88 0.65 -5.98 12.02
CA GLU A 88 1.45 -6.66 11.00
C GLU A 88 1.05 -6.26 9.57
N VAL A 89 2.01 -6.34 8.65
CA VAL A 89 1.79 -6.06 7.23
C VAL A 89 0.88 -7.12 6.62
N LYS A 90 -0.18 -6.68 5.95
CA LYS A 90 -1.17 -7.54 5.29
C LYS A 90 -0.99 -7.54 3.76
N ASN A 91 -1.69 -8.43 3.05
CA ASN A 91 -1.59 -8.57 1.59
C ASN A 91 -2.96 -8.40 0.91
N GLN A 92 -3.12 -7.34 0.11
CA GLN A 92 -4.36 -7.05 -0.64
C GLN A 92 -4.66 -8.04 -1.78
N GLY A 93 -3.68 -8.86 -2.18
CA GLY A 93 -3.79 -9.73 -3.35
C GLY A 93 -4.10 -8.95 -4.63
N SER A 94 -4.95 -9.54 -5.48
CA SER A 94 -5.28 -9.01 -6.81
C SER A 94 -6.61 -8.23 -6.87
N CYS A 95 -7.12 -7.76 -5.72
CA CYS A 95 -8.46 -7.15 -5.65
C CYS A 95 -8.45 -5.65 -6.04
N GLY A 96 -7.32 -4.97 -5.88
CA GLY A 96 -7.26 -3.51 -6.00
C GLY A 96 -7.87 -2.78 -4.80
N SER A 97 -7.98 -3.46 -3.66
CA SER A 97 -8.58 -3.00 -2.41
C SER A 97 -7.62 -2.18 -1.53
N CYS A 98 -6.54 -1.61 -2.07
CA CYS A 98 -5.55 -0.88 -1.27
C CYS A 98 -6.16 0.24 -0.41
N TRP A 99 -7.26 0.84 -0.87
CA TRP A 99 -8.01 1.86 -0.14
C TRP A 99 -8.58 1.31 1.18
N SER A 100 -9.11 0.09 1.22
CA SER A 100 -9.68 -0.48 2.44
C SER A 100 -8.61 -0.83 3.46
N PHE A 101 -7.43 -1.29 3.00
CA PHE A 101 -6.26 -1.52 3.85
C PHE A 101 -5.72 -0.21 4.42
N SER A 102 -5.67 0.86 3.62
CA SER A 102 -5.27 2.20 4.09
C SER A 102 -6.22 2.73 5.16
N THR A 103 -7.53 2.57 4.95
CA THR A 103 -8.56 3.01 5.91
C THR A 103 -8.50 2.19 7.20
N ALA A 104 -8.44 0.86 7.11
CA ALA A 104 -8.35 -0.02 8.26
C ALA A 104 -7.10 0.29 9.09
N GLY A 105 -5.92 0.34 8.48
CA GLY A 105 -4.66 0.62 9.20
C GLY A 105 -4.67 1.95 9.97
N ALA A 106 -5.23 3.01 9.39
CA ALA A 106 -5.36 4.30 10.08
C ALA A 106 -6.31 4.21 11.29
N LEU A 107 -7.44 3.51 11.15
CA LEU A 107 -8.41 3.32 12.24
C LEU A 107 -7.89 2.40 13.34
N GLU A 108 -7.11 1.37 13.00
CA GLU A 108 -6.46 0.47 13.97
C GLU A 108 -5.52 1.27 14.88
N GLY A 109 -4.67 2.13 14.31
CA GLY A 109 -3.78 3.01 15.06
C GLY A 109 -4.54 4.04 15.89
N ALA A 110 -5.55 4.70 15.32
CA ALA A 110 -6.39 5.64 16.07
C ALA A 110 -7.13 4.97 17.25
N ASN A 111 -7.62 3.74 17.06
CA ASN A 111 -8.24 2.96 18.12
C ASN A 111 -7.25 2.61 19.22
N PHE A 112 -6.02 2.21 18.87
CA PHE A 112 -4.96 1.96 19.84
C PHE A 112 -4.68 3.20 20.69
N LEU A 113 -4.52 4.37 20.06
CA LEU A 113 -4.27 5.63 20.78
C LEU A 113 -5.42 6.03 21.73
N ALA A 114 -6.66 5.75 21.35
CA ALA A 114 -7.82 6.10 22.15
C ALA A 114 -8.12 5.09 23.27
N THR A 115 -7.76 3.81 23.09
CA THR A 115 -8.26 2.71 23.95
C THR A 115 -7.18 1.80 24.51
N ASP A 116 -5.92 1.97 24.10
CA ASP A 116 -4.77 1.11 24.41
C ASP A 116 -4.98 -0.34 23.91
N LYS A 117 -5.82 -0.54 22.89
CA LYS A 117 -6.12 -1.85 22.31
C LYS A 117 -5.81 -1.88 20.83
N LEU A 118 -4.79 -2.63 20.46
CA LEU A 118 -4.48 -2.88 19.06
C LEU A 118 -5.35 -4.03 18.57
N VAL A 119 -6.18 -3.75 17.57
CA VAL A 119 -7.08 -4.74 16.97
C VAL A 119 -6.80 -4.79 15.47
N SER A 120 -6.96 -5.96 14.87
CA SER A 120 -6.98 -6.08 13.41
C SER A 120 -8.43 -5.92 12.94
N LEU A 121 -8.73 -4.82 12.26
CA LEU A 121 -10.03 -4.55 11.65
C LEU A 121 -10.19 -5.32 10.33
N SER A 122 -11.42 -5.43 9.85
CA SER A 122 -11.77 -6.18 8.63
C SER A 122 -11.78 -5.27 7.40
N GLU A 123 -10.78 -5.42 6.53
CA GLU A 123 -10.77 -4.75 5.22
C GLU A 123 -11.89 -5.26 4.31
N GLN A 124 -12.27 -6.53 4.47
CA GLN A 124 -13.30 -7.16 3.65
C GLN A 124 -14.68 -6.55 3.92
N GLN A 125 -14.98 -6.14 5.16
CA GLN A 125 -16.21 -5.43 5.46
C GLN A 125 -16.32 -4.12 4.66
N LEU A 126 -15.23 -3.36 4.54
CA LEU A 126 -15.23 -2.15 3.71
C LEU A 126 -15.46 -2.49 2.24
N VAL A 127 -14.77 -3.50 1.71
CA VAL A 127 -14.94 -3.96 0.33
C VAL A 127 -16.37 -4.40 0.02
N ASP A 128 -17.03 -5.08 0.95
CA ASP A 128 -18.36 -5.66 0.75
C ASP A 128 -19.49 -4.66 1.00
N CYS A 129 -19.28 -3.62 1.81
CA CYS A 129 -20.35 -2.74 2.29
C CYS A 129 -20.23 -1.27 1.89
N ASP A 130 -19.05 -0.79 1.47
CA ASP A 130 -18.87 0.58 1.00
C ASP A 130 -19.27 0.69 -0.47
N HIS A 131 -20.55 0.94 -0.70
CA HIS A 131 -21.14 1.04 -2.03
C HIS A 131 -21.09 2.47 -2.62
N GLU A 132 -20.53 3.43 -1.89
CA GLU A 132 -20.57 4.87 -2.21
C GLU A 132 -19.20 5.40 -2.68
N VAL A 133 -18.36 4.57 -3.31
CA VAL A 133 -17.01 4.96 -3.82
C VAL A 133 -17.06 5.61 -5.21
#